data_AF-A0A1I5PXX2-F1
#
_entry.id   AF-A0A1I5PXX2-F1
#
_cell.length_a   1.000
_cell.length_b   1.000
_cell.length_c   1.000
_cell.angle_alpha   90.00
_cell.angle_beta   90.00
_cell.angle_gamma   90.00
#
_symmetry.space_group_name_H-M   'P 1'
#
loop_
_entity.id
_entity.type
_entity.pdbx_description
1 polymer ?
#
loop_
_entity_poly.entity_id
_entity_poly.type
_entity_poly.pdbx_seq_one_letter_code
_entity_poly.pdbx_strand_id
1 'polypeptide(L)' 'MSEFQKGQAVKFSNPRKQEKTGKYLGQTDRGPGKGKGMYAQVEVDGKTLNVRPAKLSAA' A
#
# COMPACT_ATOMS: atom_id res chain seq x y z
N MET A 1 0.10 -0.43 14.77
CA MET A 1 0.74 0.88 14.54
C MET A 1 0.97 1.01 13.05
N SER A 2 0.26 1.90 12.36
CA SER A 2 0.51 2.16 10.93
C SER A 2 1.73 3.07 10.84
N GLU A 3 2.86 2.53 10.38
CA GLU A 3 4.16 3.24 10.34
C GLU A 3 4.24 4.33 9.27
N PHE A 4 3.23 4.48 8.41
CA PHE A 4 3.26 5.40 7.27
C PHE A 4 2.28 6.57 7.44
N GLN A 5 2.77 7.79 7.18
CA GLN A 5 1.97 9.00 7.18
C GLN A 5 1.32 9.23 5.80
N LYS A 6 0.11 9.78 5.78
CA LYS A 6 -0.57 10.16 4.54
C LYS A 6 0.27 11.18 3.78
N GLY A 7 0.54 10.91 2.51
CA GLY A 7 1.42 11.71 1.65
C GLY A 7 2.89 11.26 1.65
N GLN A 8 3.27 10.32 2.53
CA GLN A 8 4.63 9.79 2.57
C GLN A 8 4.96 8.99 1.31
N ALA A 9 6.17 9.19 0.79
CA ALA A 9 6.69 8.37 -0.30
C ALA A 9 6.95 6.95 0.19
N VAL A 10 6.32 5.98 -0.47
CA VAL A 10 6.43 4.55 -0.16
C VAL A 10 6.78 3.80 -1.44
N LYS A 11 7.50 2.69 -1.29
CA LYS A 11 7.78 1.75 -2.36
C LYS A 11 7.24 0.38 -2.05
N PHE A 12 6.82 -0.33 -3.08
CA PHE A 12 6.40 -1.73 -2.97
C PHE A 12 6.79 -2.51 -4.22
N SER A 13 6.98 -3.81 -4.06
CA SER A 13 7.19 -4.72 -5.18
C SER A 13 5.85 -5.28 -5.65
N ASN A 14 5.52 -5.06 -6.93
CA ASN A 14 4.37 -5.68 -7.57
C ASN A 14 4.64 -7.20 -7.77
N PRO A 15 3.65 -8.11 -7.79
CA PRO A 15 3.81 -9.51 -8.19
C PRO A 15 4.68 -9.79 -9.43
N ARG A 16 4.85 -8.82 -10.34
CA ARG A 16 5.79 -8.88 -11.47
C ARG A 16 7.25 -8.55 -11.12
N LYS A 17 7.59 -8.49 -9.82
CA LYS A 17 8.90 -8.08 -9.25
C LYS A 17 9.39 -6.69 -9.67
N GLN A 18 8.50 -5.83 -10.16
CA GLN A 18 8.82 -4.43 -10.43
C GLN A 18 8.59 -3.61 -9.16
N GLU A 19 9.61 -2.86 -8.77
CA GLU A 19 9.47 -1.85 -7.72
C GLU A 19 8.67 -0.68 -8.26
N LYS A 20 7.64 -0.30 -7.50
CA LYS A 20 6.85 0.88 -7.76
C LYS A 20 6.93 1.80 -6.55
N THR A 21 7.20 3.06 -6.82
CA THR A 21 7.14 4.15 -5.85
C THR A 21 5.81 4.87 -5.99
N GLY A 22 5.27 5.31 -4.86
CA GLY A 22 4.00 6.02 -4.80
C GLY A 22 3.85 6.79 -3.50
N LYS A 23 2.68 7.40 -3.31
CA LYS A 23 2.33 8.13 -2.09
C LYS A 23 1.34 7.34 -1.26
N TYR A 24 1.62 7.15 0.02
CA TYR A 24 0.69 6.49 0.93
C TYR A 24 -0.54 7.36 1.16
N LEU A 25 -1.74 6.84 0.91
CA LEU A 25 -3.01 7.55 1.08
C LEU A 25 -3.72 7.19 2.39
N GLY A 26 -3.50 5.97 2.89
CA GLY A 26 -4.13 5.49 4.11
C GLY A 26 -4.23 3.97 4.16
N GLN A 27 -5.03 3.45 5.10
CA GLN A 27 -5.35 2.04 5.21
C GLN A 27 -6.85 1.83 5.17
N THR A 28 -7.26 0.72 4.56
CA THR A 28 -8.64 0.27 4.49
C THR A 28 -8.71 -1.18 4.96
N ASP A 29 -9.64 -1.48 5.86
CA ASP A 29 -9.92 -2.85 6.27
C ASP A 29 -11.08 -3.41 5.41
N ARG A 30 -10.83 -4.54 4.74
CA ARG A 30 -11.82 -5.25 3.94
C ARG A 30 -12.63 -6.28 4.75
N GLY A 31 -12.46 -6.30 6.07
CA GLY A 31 -13.18 -7.16 7.01
C GLY A 31 -12.55 -8.55 7.15
N PRO A 32 -13.21 -9.47 7.89
CA PRO A 32 -12.70 -10.81 8.11
C PRO A 32 -12.98 -11.75 6.91
N GLY A 33 -12.01 -12.62 6.56
CA GLY A 33 -12.16 -13.70 5.56
C GLY A 33 -10.98 -13.85 4.58
N LYS A 34 -11.00 -14.90 3.74
CA LYS A 34 -9.99 -15.10 2.68
C LYS A 34 -10.03 -13.93 1.68
N GLY A 35 -8.86 -13.36 1.39
CA GLY A 35 -8.74 -12.19 0.50
C GLY A 35 -9.16 -10.85 1.12
N LYS A 36 -9.49 -10.83 2.42
CA LYS A 36 -9.85 -9.62 3.15
C LYS A 36 -8.76 -9.22 4.16
N GLY A 37 -9.09 -8.37 5.12
CA GLY A 37 -8.18 -7.76 6.09
C GLY A 37 -7.65 -6.40 5.64
N MET A 38 -6.59 -5.96 6.32
CA MET A 38 -6.03 -4.62 6.14
C MET A 38 -5.22 -4.50 4.85
N TYR A 39 -5.48 -3.42 4.12
CA TYR A 39 -4.76 -2.99 2.93
C TYR A 39 -4.34 -1.54 3.09
N ALA A 40 -3.15 -1.23 2.62
CA ALA A 40 -2.67 0.13 2.46
C ALA A 40 -3.03 0.63 1.05
N GLN A 41 -3.58 1.84 0.98
CA GLN A 41 -3.86 2.56 -0.25
C GLN A 41 -2.64 3.40 -0.62
N VAL A 42 -2.17 3.25 -1.85
CA VAL A 42 -1.00 3.96 -2.37
C VAL A 42 -1.36 4.55 -3.72
N GLU A 43 -1.07 5.83 -3.91
CA GLU A 43 -1.20 6.50 -5.20
C GLU A 43 0.07 6.31 -6.02
N VAL A 44 -0.06 5.72 -7.20
CA VAL A 44 1.03 5.54 -8.17
C VAL A 44 0.52 6.05 -9.51
N ASP A 45 1.20 7.04 -10.10
CA ASP A 45 0.86 7.61 -11.41
C ASP A 45 -0.63 8.03 -11.53
N GLY A 46 -1.19 8.62 -10.46
CA GLY A 46 -2.60 9.04 -10.41
C GLY A 46 -3.61 7.89 -10.24
N LYS A 47 -3.14 6.65 -10.04
CA LYS A 47 -3.99 5.48 -9.75
C LYS A 47 -3.83 5.06 -8.30
N THR A 48 -4.95 4.86 -7.63
CA THR A 48 -4.96 4.28 -6.27
C THR A 48 -4.84 2.76 -6.34
N LEU A 49 -3.81 2.22 -5.68
CA LEU A 49 -3.54 0.80 -5.59
C LEU A 49 -3.64 0.33 -4.14
N ASN A 50 -4.22 -0.87 -3.96
CA ASN A 50 -4.31 -1.52 -2.68
C ASN A 50 -3.17 -2.52 -2.53
N VAL A 51 -2.29 -2.30 -1.57
CA VAL A 51 -1.11 -3.13 -1.31
C VAL A 51 -1.21 -3.68 0.11
N ARG A 52 -0.66 -4.88 0.34
CA ARG A 52 -0.55 -5.39 1.71
C ARG A 52 0.40 -4.48 2.50
N PRO A 53 0.04 -4.01 3.71
CA PRO A 53 0.91 -3.16 4.51
C PRO A 53 2.30 -3.77 4.73
N ALA A 54 2.37 -5.09 4.93
CA ALA A 54 3.62 -5.84 5.07
C ALA A 54 4.53 -5.86 3.81
N LYS A 55 4.04 -5.40 2.66
CA LYS A 55 4.81 -5.29 1.41
C LYS A 55 5.16 -3.85 1.05
N LEU A 56 4.83 -2.89 1.93
CA LEU A 56 5.25 -1.50 1.78
C LEU A 56 6.52 -1.25 2.58
N SER A 57 7.37 -0.41 2.01
CA SER A 57 8.54 0.13 2.67
C SER A 57 8.58 1.64 2.42
N ALA A 58 9.22 2.39 3.32
CA ALA A 58 9.53 3.79 3.03
C ALA A 58 10.44 3.85 1.79
N ALA A 59 10.16 4.79 0.88
CA ALA A 59 10.93 4.94 -0.34
C ALA A 59 12.35 5.43 -0.04
#